data_AF-A0A9Q0LTM8-F1
#
_entry.id   AF-A0A9Q0LTM8-F1
#
_cell.length_a   1.000
_cell.length_b   1.000
_cell.length_c   1.000
_cell.angle_alpha   90.00
_cell.angle_beta   90.00
_cell.angle_gamma   90.00
#
_symmetry.space_group_name_H-M   'P 1'
#
loop_
_entity.id
_entity.type
_entity.pdbx_description
1 polymer ?
#
loop_
_entity_poly.entity_id
_entity_poly.type
_entity_poly.pdbx_seq_one_letter_code
_entity_poly.pdbx_strand_id
1 'polypeptide(L)'
;MSKPKKTTIDNYLEKKDFAKAIKFCEDIEAISHGTDTKPMFHQQIILYLITNDTIGARFLYKRLPTEIKKTKVIDKLWELTKIMWNSESGGMLEIIPSINNFHWPDELKNLINILLEEIRQRMLKLIGSGYSTISISSLTMYLGLTDVDALSIVKPLGWKVTKDFVYPQPIPKPKKVEEKKDSLVDLTQFIMAFEKNQ
;
A
#
# COMPACT_ATOMS: atom_id res chain seq x y z
N MET A 1 4.56 -34.68 -8.19
CA MET A 1 3.54 -33.79 -8.78
C MET A 1 3.00 -32.88 -7.68
N SER A 2 3.35 -31.59 -7.66
CA SER A 2 2.62 -30.55 -6.91
C SER A 2 3.13 -29.16 -7.31
N LYS A 3 2.64 -28.66 -8.45
CA LYS A 3 2.71 -27.24 -8.81
C LYS A 3 1.28 -26.77 -9.07
N PRO A 4 0.59 -26.23 -8.04
CA PRO A 4 -0.47 -25.25 -8.31
C PRO A 4 -0.50 -24.13 -7.24
N LYS A 5 0.66 -23.63 -6.77
CA LYS A 5 0.69 -22.55 -5.75
C LYS A 5 1.04 -21.15 -6.29
N LYS A 6 1.69 -21.04 -7.45
CA LYS A 6 2.02 -19.74 -8.08
C LYS A 6 0.80 -19.07 -8.73
N THR A 7 -0.08 -19.87 -9.34
CA THR A 7 -1.19 -19.40 -10.18
C THR A 7 -2.27 -18.62 -9.41
N THR A 8 -2.40 -18.81 -8.10
CA THR A 8 -3.46 -18.16 -7.31
C THR A 8 -3.08 -16.74 -6.88
N ILE A 9 -1.81 -16.48 -6.58
CA ILE A 9 -1.34 -15.15 -6.15
C ILE A 9 -1.36 -14.18 -7.33
N ASP A 10 -0.94 -14.63 -8.51
CA ASP A 10 -1.00 -13.83 -9.74
C ASP A 10 -2.46 -13.42 -10.09
N ASN A 11 -3.42 -14.33 -9.91
CA ASN A 11 -4.85 -14.04 -10.08
C ASN A 11 -5.41 -13.02 -9.07
N TYR A 12 -4.85 -12.90 -7.86
CA TYR A 12 -5.24 -11.88 -6.89
C TYR A 12 -4.55 -10.53 -7.14
N LEU A 13 -3.35 -10.55 -7.71
CA LEU A 13 -2.62 -9.35 -8.13
C LEU A 13 -3.29 -8.68 -9.33
N GLU A 14 -3.84 -9.45 -10.28
CA GLU A 14 -4.64 -8.91 -11.38
C GLU A 14 -5.94 -8.25 -10.92
N LYS A 15 -6.53 -8.71 -9.81
CA LYS A 15 -7.79 -8.17 -9.28
C LYS A 15 -7.62 -7.01 -8.30
N LYS A 16 -6.38 -6.62 -7.95
CA LYS A 16 -6.05 -5.62 -6.91
C LYS A 16 -6.71 -5.89 -5.55
N ASP A 17 -7.08 -7.14 -5.29
CA ASP A 17 -7.83 -7.54 -4.09
C ASP A 17 -6.84 -7.92 -2.97
N PHE A 18 -6.01 -6.95 -2.56
CA PHE A 18 -4.89 -7.17 -1.63
C PHE A 18 -5.34 -7.72 -0.27
N ALA A 19 -6.55 -7.36 0.18
CA ALA A 19 -7.11 -7.86 1.43
C ALA A 19 -7.40 -9.38 1.40
N LYS A 20 -7.84 -9.91 0.25
CA LYS A 20 -8.08 -11.36 0.10
C LYS A 20 -6.77 -12.12 -0.02
N ALA A 21 -5.77 -11.53 -0.68
CA ALA A 21 -4.45 -12.12 -0.78
C ALA A 21 -3.74 -12.18 0.58
N ILE A 22 -3.91 -11.18 1.46
CA ILE A 22 -3.43 -11.23 2.85
C ILE A 22 -4.11 -12.37 3.61
N LYS A 23 -5.44 -12.46 3.59
CA LYS A 23 -6.18 -13.53 4.27
C LYS A 23 -5.75 -14.93 3.81
N PHE A 24 -5.57 -15.11 2.50
CA PHE A 24 -5.09 -16.37 1.95
C PHE A 24 -3.67 -16.73 2.43
N CYS A 25 -2.78 -15.75 2.55
CA CYS A 25 -1.45 -15.96 3.12
C CYS A 25 -1.52 -16.32 4.61
N GLU A 26 -2.39 -15.65 5.38
CA GLU A 26 -2.61 -15.93 6.80
C GLU A 26 -3.19 -17.33 7.04
N ASP A 27 -4.18 -17.74 6.22
CA ASP A 27 -4.77 -19.08 6.28
C ASP A 27 -3.73 -20.18 6.00
N ILE A 28 -2.85 -19.95 5.03
CA ILE A 28 -1.77 -20.90 4.72
C ILE A 28 -0.72 -20.95 5.83
N GLU A 29 -0.39 -19.81 6.45
CA GLU A 29 0.50 -19.76 7.62
C GLU A 29 -0.09 -20.59 8.77
N ALA A 30 -1.39 -20.43 9.05
CA ALA A 30 -2.09 -21.15 10.10
C ALA A 30 -2.07 -22.67 9.87
N ILE A 31 -2.22 -23.11 8.61
CA ILE A 31 -2.20 -24.54 8.25
C ILE A 31 -0.78 -25.13 8.30
N SER A 32 0.25 -24.34 7.96
CA SER A 32 1.60 -24.88 7.72
C SER A 32 2.56 -24.79 8.91
N HIS A 33 2.13 -24.29 10.07
CA HIS A 33 2.92 -24.18 11.31
C HIS A 33 4.36 -23.64 11.13
N GLY A 34 4.60 -22.78 10.12
CA GLY A 34 5.81 -21.95 9.99
C GLY A 34 7.11 -22.63 9.49
N THR A 35 7.11 -23.88 9.04
CA THR A 35 8.37 -24.58 8.68
C THR A 35 8.74 -24.51 7.19
N ASP A 36 7.77 -24.52 6.27
CA ASP A 36 8.03 -24.58 4.80
C ASP A 36 7.59 -23.35 3.99
N THR A 37 7.13 -22.27 4.64
CA THR A 37 6.52 -21.10 3.96
C THR A 37 7.47 -19.90 3.78
N LYS A 38 8.79 -20.13 3.78
CA LYS A 38 9.83 -19.08 3.63
C LYS A 38 9.59 -18.07 2.50
N PRO A 39 9.27 -18.47 1.25
CA PRO A 39 9.02 -17.50 0.17
C PRO A 39 7.74 -16.68 0.37
N MET A 40 6.74 -17.21 1.09
CA MET A 40 5.45 -16.55 1.29
C MET A 40 5.52 -15.40 2.30
N PHE A 41 6.42 -15.47 3.28
CA PHE A 41 6.62 -14.36 4.23
C PHE A 41 7.09 -13.07 3.55
N HIS A 42 7.96 -13.19 2.54
CA HIS A 42 8.41 -12.04 1.76
C HIS A 42 7.23 -11.37 1.04
N GLN A 43 6.38 -12.17 0.42
CA GLN A 43 5.18 -11.69 -0.27
C GLN A 43 4.21 -11.04 0.72
N GLN A 44 3.92 -11.70 1.84
CA GLN A 44 2.99 -11.19 2.85
C GLN A 44 3.43 -9.84 3.44
N ILE A 45 4.72 -9.64 3.73
CA ILE A 45 5.23 -8.32 4.16
C ILE A 45 4.97 -7.27 3.08
N ILE A 46 5.29 -7.56 1.81
CA ILE A 46 5.08 -6.61 0.72
C ILE A 46 3.58 -6.27 0.58
N LEU A 47 2.68 -7.26 0.74
CA LEU A 47 1.23 -7.03 0.72
C LEU A 47 0.76 -6.12 1.86
N TYR A 48 1.31 -6.25 3.07
CA TYR A 48 1.02 -5.32 4.17
C TYR A 48 1.49 -3.90 3.84
N LEU A 49 2.66 -3.73 3.21
CA LEU A 49 3.13 -2.41 2.76
C LEU A 49 2.22 -1.81 1.67
N ILE A 50 1.73 -2.65 0.75
CA ILE A 50 0.75 -2.27 -0.30
C ILE A 50 -0.60 -1.86 0.28
N THR A 51 -0.99 -2.37 1.45
CA THR A 51 -2.23 -1.95 2.14
C THR A 51 -2.04 -0.82 3.13
N ASN A 52 -0.79 -0.35 3.30
CA ASN A 52 -0.39 0.63 4.31
C ASN A 52 -0.57 0.15 5.76
N ASP A 53 -0.66 -1.17 5.97
CA ASP A 53 -0.72 -1.76 7.31
C ASP A 53 0.70 -2.05 7.81
N THR A 54 1.35 -0.98 8.29
CA THR A 54 2.70 -1.04 8.86
C THR A 54 2.73 -1.77 10.21
N ILE A 55 1.59 -1.84 10.91
CA ILE A 55 1.45 -2.56 12.18
C ILE A 55 1.45 -4.06 11.93
N GLY A 56 0.67 -4.54 10.97
CA GLY A 56 0.63 -5.93 10.54
C GLY A 56 2.01 -6.42 10.09
N ALA A 57 2.71 -5.62 9.28
CA ALA A 57 4.09 -5.91 8.86
C ALA A 57 5.06 -6.06 10.07
N ARG A 58 4.94 -5.20 11.08
CA ARG A 58 5.76 -5.27 12.30
C ARG A 58 5.48 -6.53 13.13
N PHE A 59 4.21 -6.89 13.30
CA PHE A 59 3.85 -8.10 14.03
C PHE A 59 4.35 -9.35 13.33
N LEU A 60 4.23 -9.41 12.00
CA LEU A 60 4.79 -10.50 11.21
C LEU A 60 6.31 -10.57 11.37
N TYR A 61 7.03 -9.44 11.26
CA TYR A 61 8.48 -9.41 11.43
C TYR A 61 8.94 -9.93 12.81
N LYS A 62 8.20 -9.60 13.88
CA LYS A 62 8.51 -10.10 15.23
C LYS A 62 8.37 -11.62 15.31
N ARG A 63 7.34 -12.19 14.68
CA ARG A 63 7.01 -13.63 14.67
C ARG A 63 7.98 -14.49 13.86
N LEU A 64 8.74 -13.89 12.94
CA LEU A 64 9.67 -14.66 12.09
C LEU A 64 10.78 -15.35 12.91
N PRO A 65 11.07 -16.63 12.61
CA PRO A 65 12.26 -17.33 13.10
C PRO A 65 13.56 -16.57 12.76
N THR A 66 14.55 -16.67 13.64
CA THR A 66 15.85 -15.99 13.49
C THR A 66 16.61 -16.40 12.22
N GLU A 67 16.38 -17.61 11.71
CA GLU A 67 16.97 -18.08 10.46
C GLU A 67 16.51 -17.28 9.25
N ILE A 68 15.23 -16.91 9.22
CA ILE A 68 14.62 -16.20 8.11
C ILE A 68 14.99 -14.71 8.16
N LYS A 69 15.15 -14.16 9.37
CA LYS A 69 15.61 -12.77 9.60
C LYS A 69 16.99 -12.48 9.02
N LYS A 70 17.90 -13.46 8.94
CA LYS A 70 19.24 -13.28 8.36
C LYS A 70 19.25 -13.09 6.84
N THR A 71 18.08 -13.17 6.19
CA THR A 71 17.97 -13.00 4.74
C THR A 71 18.02 -11.51 4.39
N LYS A 72 18.96 -11.12 3.53
CA LYS A 72 19.13 -9.72 3.05
C LYS A 72 17.81 -9.08 2.56
N VAL A 73 16.93 -9.88 1.96
CA VAL A 73 15.61 -9.43 1.46
C VAL A 73 14.71 -8.97 2.61
N ILE A 74 14.68 -9.72 3.71
CA ILE A 74 13.83 -9.40 4.87
C ILE A 74 14.39 -8.22 5.66
N ASP A 75 15.71 -8.11 5.77
CA ASP A 75 16.34 -6.92 6.34
C ASP A 75 15.96 -5.66 5.56
N LYS A 76 15.97 -5.72 4.21
CA LYS A 76 15.54 -4.58 3.39
C LYS A 76 14.05 -4.31 3.46
N LEU A 77 13.18 -5.33 3.46
CA LEU A 77 11.76 -5.14 3.69
C LEU A 77 11.47 -4.51 5.07
N TRP A 78 12.24 -4.88 6.08
CA TRP A 78 12.14 -4.29 7.41
C TRP A 78 12.62 -2.84 7.45
N GLU A 79 13.70 -2.51 6.76
CA GLU A 79 14.11 -1.10 6.55
C GLU A 79 13.01 -0.28 5.89
N LEU A 80 12.42 -0.78 4.80
CA LEU A 80 11.30 -0.11 4.14
C LEU A 80 10.09 0.08 5.07
N THR A 81 9.77 -0.94 5.86
CA THR A 81 8.69 -0.88 6.86
C THR A 81 8.95 0.21 7.91
N LYS A 82 10.19 0.35 8.39
CA LYS A 82 10.57 1.40 9.35
C LYS A 82 10.45 2.79 8.73
N ILE A 83 10.87 2.97 7.48
CA ILE A 83 10.79 4.25 6.79
C ILE A 83 9.33 4.63 6.55
N MET A 84 8.47 3.67 6.16
CA MET A 84 7.03 3.89 6.04
C MET A 84 6.34 4.18 7.37
N TRP A 85 6.83 3.60 8.48
CA TRP A 85 6.31 3.90 9.82
C TRP A 85 6.64 5.33 10.26
N ASN A 86 7.85 5.81 9.96
CA ASN A 86 8.32 7.14 10.32
C ASN A 86 7.95 8.22 9.28
N SER A 87 6.93 7.98 8.46
CA SER A 87 6.63 8.76 7.25
C SER A 87 6.32 10.25 7.47
N GLU A 88 6.17 10.70 8.71
CA GLU A 88 6.05 12.13 9.05
C GLU A 88 7.36 12.92 8.83
N SER A 89 8.52 12.25 8.69
CA SER A 89 9.84 12.90 8.69
C SER A 89 10.64 12.64 7.41
N GLY A 90 10.11 12.97 6.23
CA GLY A 90 10.87 12.97 4.97
C GLY A 90 11.33 11.60 4.42
N GLY A 91 11.17 10.52 5.18
CA GLY A 91 11.59 9.17 4.80
C GLY A 91 10.95 8.64 3.53
N MET A 92 9.77 9.15 3.14
CA MET A 92 9.12 8.78 1.86
C MET A 92 10.02 9.02 0.64
N LEU A 93 10.93 10.00 0.72
CA LEU A 93 11.90 10.32 -0.33
C LEU A 93 12.98 9.25 -0.48
N GLU A 94 13.31 8.54 0.59
CA GLU A 94 14.36 7.52 0.61
C GLU A 94 13.84 6.12 0.23
N ILE A 95 12.52 5.92 0.27
CA ILE A 95 11.90 4.61 -0.03
C ILE A 95 12.12 4.21 -1.49
N ILE A 96 11.78 5.08 -2.43
CA ILE A 96 11.87 4.80 -3.87
C ILE A 96 13.30 4.47 -4.32
N PRO A 97 14.34 5.27 -3.97
CA PRO A 97 15.71 4.92 -4.30
C PRO A 97 16.18 3.65 -3.59
N SER A 98 15.76 3.41 -2.34
CA SER A 98 16.10 2.16 -1.62
C SER A 98 15.55 0.91 -2.31
N ILE A 99 14.34 1.00 -2.87
CA ILE A 99 13.72 -0.09 -3.63
C ILE A 99 14.45 -0.30 -4.96
N ASN A 100 14.75 0.77 -5.69
CA ASN A 100 15.40 0.70 -7.02
C ASN A 100 16.85 0.19 -6.93
N ASN A 101 17.57 0.52 -5.85
CA ASN A 101 18.97 0.14 -5.68
C ASN A 101 19.15 -1.34 -5.24
N PHE A 102 18.08 -2.02 -4.84
CA PHE A 102 18.15 -3.40 -4.36
C PHE A 102 17.75 -4.41 -5.44
N HIS A 103 18.57 -5.45 -5.63
CA HIS A 103 18.24 -6.54 -6.56
C HIS A 103 17.24 -7.53 -5.93
N TRP A 104 15.96 -7.33 -6.21
CA TRP A 104 14.88 -8.20 -5.76
C TRP A 104 14.87 -9.55 -6.51
N PRO A 105 14.54 -10.66 -5.84
CA PRO A 105 14.25 -11.93 -6.50
C PRO A 105 13.13 -11.78 -7.55
N ASP A 106 13.22 -12.51 -8.67
CA ASP A 106 12.28 -12.38 -9.79
C ASP A 106 10.82 -12.60 -9.39
N GLU A 107 10.58 -13.47 -8.41
CA GLU A 107 9.25 -13.77 -7.86
C GLU A 107 8.61 -12.60 -7.11
N LEU A 108 9.41 -11.61 -6.67
CA LEU A 108 8.97 -10.45 -5.91
C LEU A 108 8.97 -9.17 -6.75
N LYS A 109 9.63 -9.15 -7.91
CA LYS A 109 9.72 -7.97 -8.78
C LYS A 109 8.34 -7.40 -9.14
N ASN A 110 7.39 -8.26 -9.48
CA ASN A 110 6.02 -7.82 -9.79
C ASN A 110 5.35 -7.13 -8.60
N LEU A 111 5.44 -7.73 -7.40
CA LEU A 111 4.89 -7.16 -6.17
C LEU A 111 5.54 -5.82 -5.79
N ILE A 112 6.85 -5.71 -5.97
CA ILE A 112 7.60 -4.48 -5.69
C ILE A 112 7.20 -3.37 -6.66
N ASN A 113 6.97 -3.68 -7.94
CA ASN A 113 6.48 -2.70 -8.90
C ASN A 113 5.07 -2.20 -8.51
N ILE A 114 4.18 -3.09 -8.09
CA ILE A 114 2.85 -2.72 -7.58
C ILE A 114 2.99 -1.83 -6.33
N LEU A 115 3.88 -2.18 -5.41
CA LEU A 115 4.16 -1.37 -4.22
C LEU A 115 4.65 0.04 -4.59
N LEU A 116 5.56 0.17 -5.56
CA LEU A 116 6.05 1.46 -6.04
C LEU A 116 4.92 2.32 -6.62
N GLU A 117 4.06 1.72 -7.44
CA GLU A 117 2.90 2.42 -8.00
C GLU A 117 1.93 2.88 -6.91
N GLU A 118 1.62 2.03 -5.91
CA GLU A 118 0.75 2.41 -4.80
C GLU A 118 1.35 3.51 -3.93
N ILE A 119 2.66 3.48 -3.68
CA ILE A 119 3.38 4.56 -2.98
C ILE A 119 3.26 5.87 -3.78
N ARG A 120 3.51 5.84 -5.09
CA ARG A 120 3.35 7.01 -5.98
C ARG A 120 1.93 7.55 -5.95
N GLN A 121 0.92 6.68 -6.04
CA GLN A 121 -0.49 7.09 -5.99
C GLN A 121 -0.86 7.74 -4.65
N ARG A 122 -0.33 7.24 -3.53
CA ARG A 122 -0.51 7.86 -2.21
C ARG A 122 0.16 9.23 -2.13
N MET A 123 1.38 9.35 -2.65
CA MET A 123 2.10 10.63 -2.73
C MET A 123 1.34 11.64 -3.58
N LEU A 124 0.81 11.24 -4.73
CA LEU A 124 -0.01 12.11 -5.58
C LEU A 124 -1.28 12.57 -4.87
N LYS A 125 -1.97 11.68 -4.13
CA LYS A 125 -3.13 12.04 -3.31
C LYS A 125 -2.75 13.05 -2.22
N LEU A 126 -1.63 12.82 -1.52
CA LEU A 126 -1.14 13.71 -0.48
C LEU A 126 -0.80 15.09 -1.03
N ILE A 127 -0.08 15.13 -2.16
CA ILE A 127 0.29 16.37 -2.85
C ILE A 127 -0.97 17.12 -3.31
N GLY A 128 -1.92 16.41 -3.91
CA GLY A 128 -3.21 16.95 -4.33
C GLY A 128 -4.05 17.57 -3.21
N SER A 129 -3.97 17.03 -1.99
CA SER A 129 -4.72 17.56 -0.83
C SER A 129 -3.96 18.57 0.02
N GLY A 130 -2.63 18.47 0.08
CA GLY A 130 -1.80 19.19 1.05
C GLY A 130 -1.08 20.40 0.47
N TYR A 131 -0.87 20.47 -0.85
CA TYR A 131 -0.10 21.54 -1.48
C TYR A 131 -0.99 22.37 -2.39
N SER A 132 -1.00 23.69 -2.16
CA SER A 132 -1.62 24.65 -3.09
C SER A 132 -0.71 24.92 -4.31
N THR A 133 0.60 24.88 -4.09
CA THR A 133 1.64 25.07 -5.09
C THR A 133 2.84 24.18 -4.75
N ILE A 134 3.46 23.58 -5.77
CA ILE A 134 4.68 22.78 -5.61
C ILE A 134 5.60 23.00 -6.82
N SER A 135 6.92 23.06 -6.61
CA SER A 135 7.88 23.13 -7.72
C SER A 135 8.01 21.77 -8.41
N ILE A 136 8.38 21.78 -9.69
CA ILE A 136 8.61 20.54 -10.45
C ILE A 136 9.75 19.72 -9.81
N SER A 137 10.81 20.38 -9.34
CA SER A 137 11.94 19.73 -8.67
C SER A 137 11.54 19.01 -7.38
N SER A 138 10.70 19.63 -6.54
CA SER A 138 10.21 18.96 -5.34
C SER A 138 9.29 17.79 -5.71
N LEU A 139 8.45 17.96 -6.74
CA LEU A 139 7.56 16.91 -7.22
C LEU A 139 8.32 15.69 -7.74
N THR A 140 9.40 15.88 -8.51
CA THR A 140 10.24 14.78 -8.98
C THR A 140 10.98 14.10 -7.84
N MET A 141 11.44 14.86 -6.84
CA MET A 141 12.01 14.29 -5.62
C MET A 141 11.01 13.38 -4.91
N TYR A 142 9.74 13.79 -4.78
CA TYR A 142 8.69 12.99 -4.14
C TYR A 142 8.29 11.74 -4.94
N LEU A 143 8.32 11.80 -6.26
CA LEU A 143 7.94 10.67 -7.12
C LEU A 143 9.12 9.74 -7.46
N GLY A 144 10.35 10.18 -7.22
CA GLY A 144 11.58 9.48 -7.60
C GLY A 144 11.67 9.24 -9.11
N LEU A 145 11.19 10.20 -9.91
CA LEU A 145 11.08 10.13 -11.36
C LEU A 145 11.78 11.32 -12.02
N THR A 146 12.05 11.22 -13.32
CA THR A 146 12.54 12.35 -14.11
C THR A 146 11.47 13.43 -14.27
N ASP A 147 11.88 14.66 -14.57
CA ASP A 147 10.95 15.77 -14.79
C ASP A 147 9.94 15.46 -15.91
N VAL A 148 10.38 14.75 -16.95
CA VAL A 148 9.54 14.35 -18.09
C VAL A 148 8.47 13.35 -17.64
N ASP A 149 8.87 12.32 -16.89
CA ASP A 149 7.96 11.26 -16.43
C ASP A 149 6.95 11.80 -15.42
N ALA A 150 7.38 12.64 -14.48
CA ALA A 150 6.48 13.27 -13.52
C ALA A 150 5.43 14.13 -14.22
N LEU A 151 5.82 14.92 -15.22
CA LEU A 151 4.88 15.73 -16.00
C LEU A 151 3.90 14.89 -16.81
N SER A 152 4.31 13.72 -17.31
CA SER A 152 3.43 12.80 -18.03
C SER A 152 2.33 12.21 -17.15
N ILE A 153 2.61 12.01 -15.85
CA ILE A 153 1.65 11.50 -14.85
C ILE A 153 0.70 12.61 -14.39
N VAL A 154 1.20 13.84 -14.29
CA VAL A 154 0.46 15.00 -13.76
C VAL A 154 -0.54 15.58 -14.76
N LYS A 155 -0.20 15.60 -16.05
CA LYS A 155 -1.09 16.09 -17.13
C LYS A 155 -2.46 15.39 -17.15
N PRO A 156 -2.57 14.04 -17.12
CA PRO A 156 -3.87 13.38 -17.11
C PRO A 156 -4.65 13.56 -15.80
N LEU A 157 -3.98 13.95 -14.70
CA LEU A 157 -4.65 14.25 -13.42
C LEU A 157 -5.36 15.61 -13.42
N GLY A 158 -5.24 16.39 -14.50
CA GLY A 158 -5.90 17.70 -14.64
C GLY A 158 -5.27 18.81 -13.79
N TRP A 159 -4.07 18.58 -13.23
CA TRP A 159 -3.35 19.59 -12.47
C TRP A 159 -2.80 20.66 -13.40
N LYS A 160 -2.88 21.93 -12.98
CA LYS A 160 -2.35 23.03 -13.80
C LYS A 160 -0.83 23.06 -13.65
N VAL A 161 -0.14 23.03 -14.78
CA VAL A 161 1.33 23.10 -14.84
C VAL A 161 1.73 24.42 -15.49
N THR A 162 2.48 25.22 -14.75
CA THR A 162 3.22 26.40 -15.24
C THR A 162 4.70 25.99 -15.38
N LYS A 163 5.52 26.80 -16.09
CA LYS A 163 6.93 26.48 -16.41
C LYS A 163 7.75 25.87 -15.25
N ASP A 164 7.59 26.37 -14.02
CA ASP A 164 8.36 25.91 -12.85
C ASP A 164 7.51 25.30 -11.72
N PHE A 165 6.18 25.48 -11.78
CA PHE A 165 5.26 25.16 -10.69
C PHE A 165 4.07 24.34 -11.16
N VAL A 166 3.69 23.38 -10.34
CA VAL A 166 2.47 22.59 -10.45
C VAL A 166 1.49 23.07 -9.40
N TYR A 167 0.22 23.16 -9.78
CA TYR A 167 -0.90 23.46 -8.90
C TYR A 167 -1.73 22.19 -8.77
N PRO A 168 -1.47 21.38 -7.73
CA PRO A 168 -2.20 20.14 -7.50
C PRO A 168 -3.66 20.47 -7.22
N GLN A 169 -4.56 19.68 -7.77
CA GLN A 169 -5.95 19.66 -7.35
C GLN A 169 -6.25 18.35 -6.63
N PRO A 170 -7.07 18.37 -5.57
CA PRO A 170 -7.43 17.15 -4.87
C PRO A 170 -8.11 16.23 -5.88
N ILE A 171 -7.54 15.03 -6.05
CA ILE A 171 -8.15 14.00 -6.87
C ILE A 171 -9.51 13.73 -6.24
N PRO A 172 -10.64 13.96 -6.95
CA PRO A 172 -11.96 13.81 -6.37
C PRO A 172 -12.09 12.37 -5.91
N LYS A 173 -12.14 12.15 -4.60
CA LYS A 173 -12.53 10.86 -4.04
C LYS A 173 -13.92 10.59 -4.62
N PRO A 174 -14.20 9.40 -5.21
CA PRO A 174 -15.57 9.07 -5.54
C PRO A 174 -16.36 9.25 -4.25
N LYS A 175 -17.34 10.17 -4.27
CA LYS A 175 -18.24 10.39 -3.15
C LYS A 175 -18.80 9.00 -2.84
N LYS A 176 -18.37 8.39 -1.72
CA LYS A 176 -19.15 7.32 -1.12
C LYS A 176 -20.54 7.93 -1.01
N VAL A 177 -21.48 7.39 -1.78
CA VAL A 177 -22.89 7.66 -1.55
C VAL A 177 -23.08 7.22 -0.11
N GLU A 178 -23.10 8.19 0.82
CA GLU A 178 -23.42 7.92 2.21
C GLU A 178 -24.71 7.14 2.17
N GLU A 179 -24.64 5.90 2.62
CA GLU A 179 -25.78 5.03 2.83
C GLU A 179 -26.63 5.68 3.91
N LYS A 180 -27.46 6.66 3.52
CA LYS A 180 -28.56 7.25 4.32
C LYS A 180 -29.65 6.22 4.69
N LYS A 181 -29.34 4.92 4.61
CA LYS A 181 -30.24 3.83 4.95
C LYS A 181 -30.03 3.38 6.39
N ASP A 182 -28.79 3.37 6.89
CA ASP A 182 -28.50 2.90 8.24
C ASP A 182 -29.09 3.85 9.30
N SER A 183 -29.07 5.16 9.05
CA SER A 183 -29.67 6.14 9.97
C SER A 183 -31.20 6.04 10.09
N LEU A 184 -31.91 5.53 9.07
CA LEU A 184 -33.35 5.31 9.14
C LEU A 184 -33.70 4.02 9.89
N VAL A 185 -32.88 2.98 9.72
CA VAL A 185 -33.05 1.72 10.46
C VAL A 185 -32.80 1.93 11.95
N ASP A 186 -31.75 2.69 12.31
CA ASP A 186 -31.43 3.02 13.70
C ASP A 186 -32.54 3.83 14.38
N LEU A 187 -33.11 4.84 13.69
CA LEU A 187 -34.23 5.61 14.21
C LEU A 187 -35.50 4.76 14.41
N THR A 188 -35.76 3.83 13.50
CA THR A 188 -36.93 2.94 13.61
C THR A 188 -36.77 1.97 14.79
N GLN A 189 -35.56 1.44 15.00
CA GLN A 189 -35.26 0.60 16.16
C GLN A 189 -35.37 1.39 17.48
N PHE A 190 -34.96 2.66 17.49
CA PHE A 190 -35.07 3.52 18.66
C PHE A 190 -36.53 3.73 19.07
N ILE A 191 -37.42 4.03 18.11
CA ILE A 191 -38.86 4.22 18.38
C ILE A 191 -39.51 2.93 18.89
N MET A 192 -39.19 1.77 18.29
CA MET A 192 -39.70 0.46 18.75
C MET A 192 -39.28 0.15 20.20
N ALA A 193 -38.10 0.59 20.64
CA ALA A 193 -37.65 0.39 22.02
C ALA A 193 -38.39 1.28 23.03
N PHE A 194 -38.89 2.45 22.62
CA PHE A 194 -39.72 3.31 23.47
C PHE A 194 -41.15 2.79 23.60
N GLU A 195 -41.76 2.31 22.51
CA GLU A 195 -43.13 1.76 22.56
C GLU A 195 -43.25 0.50 23.42
N LYS A 196 -42.19 -0.31 23.53
CA LYS A 196 -42.20 -1.53 24.37
C LYS A 196 -42.10 -1.28 25.88
N ASN A 197 -41.78 -0.05 26.31
CA ASN A 197 -41.57 0.31 27.71
C ASN A 197 -42.70 1.18 28.30
N GLN A 198 -43.85 1.25 27.62
CA GLN A 198 -45.13 1.74 28.16
C GLN A 198 -46.13 0.59 28.30
#